data_AF-A0A0J6SQG3-F1
#
_entry.id   AF-A0A0J6SQG3-F1
#
_cell.length_a   1.000
_cell.length_b   1.000
_cell.length_c   1.000
_cell.angle_alpha   90.00
_cell.angle_beta   90.00
_cell.angle_gamma   90.00
#
_symmetry.space_group_name_H-M   'P 1'
#
loop_
_entity.id
_entity.type
_entity.pdbx_description
1 polymer ?
#
loop_
_entity_poly.entity_id
_entity_poly.type
_entity_poly.pdbx_seq_one_letter_code
_entity_poly.pdbx_strand_id
1 'polypeptide(L)'
;MTDPSTIGDLYKRKRITDEQIDEAVTSYLNDPTPGLRPLAQGVAVDVGAIMQATPHAREVLAMRDATEAQMHMAVRTAILLAAPIRTVDAVAVQDGPASATGRRHRSRRVRRAGPDETIVHEK
;
A
#
# COMPACT_ATOMS: atom_id res chain seq x y z
N MET A 1 -10.44 -21.51 -21.11
CA MET A 1 -9.39 -20.80 -20.35
C MET A 1 -10.06 -19.60 -19.70
N THR A 2 -10.28 -19.63 -18.39
CA THR A 2 -10.97 -18.53 -17.71
C THR A 2 -9.92 -17.68 -17.03
N ASP A 3 -9.55 -16.56 -17.64
CA ASP A 3 -8.91 -15.48 -16.90
C ASP A 3 -9.76 -15.18 -15.66
N PRO A 4 -9.15 -15.03 -14.47
CA PRO A 4 -9.91 -14.67 -13.28
C PRO A 4 -10.59 -13.33 -13.57
N SER A 5 -11.92 -13.34 -13.62
CA SER A 5 -12.71 -12.17 -14.02
C SER A 5 -12.92 -11.22 -12.84
N THR A 6 -12.79 -11.75 -11.61
CA THR A 6 -12.97 -10.99 -10.36
C THR A 6 -11.90 -11.32 -9.32
N ILE A 7 -11.74 -10.45 -8.32
CA ILE A 7 -10.92 -10.69 -7.13
C ILE A 7 -11.39 -11.96 -6.39
N GLY A 8 -12.69 -12.24 -6.39
CA GLY A 8 -13.26 -13.48 -5.85
C GLY A 8 -12.75 -14.75 -6.55
N ASP A 9 -12.49 -14.69 -7.86
CA ASP A 9 -11.85 -15.80 -8.58
C ASP A 9 -10.39 -16.00 -8.17
N LEU A 10 -9.67 -14.91 -7.92
CA LEU A 10 -8.30 -14.95 -7.43
C LEU A 10 -8.23 -15.50 -5.99
N TYR A 11 -9.18 -15.13 -5.14
CA TYR A 11 -9.33 -15.68 -3.79
C TYR A 11 -9.61 -17.19 -3.82
N LYS A 12 -10.56 -17.64 -4.65
CA LYS A 12 -10.84 -19.09 -4.85
C LYS A 12 -9.61 -19.86 -5.34
N ARG A 13 -8.74 -19.22 -6.12
CA ARG A 13 -7.47 -19.79 -6.62
C ARG A 13 -6.31 -19.66 -5.62
N LYS A 14 -6.56 -19.15 -4.41
CA LYS A 14 -5.55 -18.89 -3.37
C LYS A 14 -4.40 -17.99 -3.84
N ARG A 15 -4.70 -17.09 -4.78
CA ARG A 15 -3.76 -16.03 -5.22
C ARG A 15 -3.81 -14.81 -4.31
N ILE A 16 -4.92 -14.66 -3.58
CA ILE A 16 -5.17 -13.63 -2.59
C ILE A 16 -5.66 -14.34 -1.32
N THR A 17 -5.17 -13.91 -0.16
CA THR A 17 -5.56 -14.47 1.14
C THR A 17 -6.67 -13.66 1.81
N ASP A 18 -7.29 -14.24 2.84
CA ASP A 18 -8.29 -13.53 3.64
C ASP A 18 -7.70 -12.28 4.30
N GLU A 19 -6.48 -12.42 4.82
CA GLU A 19 -5.74 -11.36 5.49
C GLU A 19 -5.50 -10.17 4.56
N GLN A 20 -5.14 -10.43 3.30
CA GLN A 20 -4.95 -9.36 2.30
C GLN A 20 -6.25 -8.62 2.01
N ILE A 21 -7.38 -9.33 1.95
CA ILE A 21 -8.69 -8.72 1.74
C ILE A 21 -9.07 -7.90 2.97
N ASP A 22 -8.94 -8.44 4.17
CA ASP A 22 -9.29 -7.76 5.41
C ASP A 22 -8.39 -6.55 5.67
N GLU A 23 -7.10 -6.61 5.29
CA GLU A 23 -6.20 -5.46 5.32
C GLU A 23 -6.67 -4.36 4.36
N ALA A 24 -7.06 -4.70 3.14
CA ALA A 24 -7.59 -3.73 2.18
C ALA A 24 -8.91 -3.10 2.65
N VAL A 25 -9.80 -3.89 3.26
CA VAL A 25 -11.05 -3.40 3.87
C VAL A 25 -10.73 -2.44 5.01
N THR A 26 -9.87 -2.86 5.95
CA THR A 26 -9.48 -2.06 7.11
C THR A 26 -8.81 -0.76 6.67
N SER A 27 -7.90 -0.81 5.69
CA SER A 27 -7.23 0.37 5.15
C SER A 27 -8.23 1.38 4.57
N TYR A 28 -9.23 0.91 3.82
CA TYR A 28 -10.27 1.77 3.26
C TYR A 28 -11.21 2.35 4.33
N LEU A 29 -11.59 1.56 5.35
CA LEU A 29 -12.44 2.07 6.43
C LEU A 29 -11.72 3.12 7.28
N ASN A 30 -10.39 3.02 7.44
CA ASN A 30 -9.58 4.04 8.11
C ASN A 30 -9.35 5.29 7.24
N ASP A 31 -9.18 5.10 5.93
CA ASP A 31 -8.94 6.18 4.97
C ASP A 31 -9.75 5.94 3.68
N PRO A 32 -11.00 6.44 3.60
CA PRO A 32 -11.93 6.16 2.51
C PRO A 32 -11.61 6.95 1.23
N THR A 33 -10.35 7.30 1.02
CA THR A 33 -9.90 8.01 -0.17
C THR A 33 -9.82 7.05 -1.36
N PRO A 34 -10.31 7.45 -2.55
CA PRO A 34 -10.08 6.70 -3.77
C PRO A 34 -8.60 6.69 -4.11
N GLY A 35 -8.12 5.54 -4.57
CA GLY A 35 -6.71 5.36 -4.89
C GLY A 35 -6.37 3.88 -5.08
N LEU A 36 -5.46 3.62 -6.03
CA LEU A 36 -4.90 2.29 -6.23
C LEU A 36 -4.11 1.86 -4.99
N ARG A 37 -4.56 0.78 -4.36
CA ARG A 37 -3.85 0.11 -3.27
C ARG A 37 -3.41 -1.28 -3.72
N PRO A 38 -2.15 -1.68 -3.44
CA PRO A 38 -1.71 -3.04 -3.69
C PRO A 38 -2.48 -4.00 -2.80
N LEU A 39 -2.94 -5.12 -3.37
CA LEU A 39 -3.65 -6.17 -2.64
C LEU A 39 -2.80 -7.43 -2.53
N ALA A 40 -2.17 -7.81 -3.63
CA ALA A 40 -1.27 -8.95 -3.71
C ALA A 40 -0.24 -8.72 -4.82
N GLN A 41 0.70 -9.64 -4.95
CA GLN A 41 1.76 -9.56 -5.96
C GLN A 41 1.17 -9.42 -7.38
N GLY A 42 1.41 -8.27 -8.02
CA GLY A 42 0.91 -7.97 -9.37
C GLY A 42 -0.61 -7.70 -9.46
N VAL A 43 -1.29 -7.53 -8.32
CA VAL A 43 -2.72 -7.23 -8.25
C VAL A 43 -2.95 -6.02 -7.36
N ALA A 44 -3.61 -5.01 -7.92
CA ALA A 44 -4.05 -3.83 -7.19
C ALA A 44 -5.58 -3.65 -7.32
N VAL A 45 -6.13 -2.87 -6.40
CA VAL A 45 -7.55 -2.52 -6.35
C VAL A 45 -7.67 -1.06 -5.92
N ASP A 46 -8.63 -0.35 -6.51
CA ASP A 46 -9.06 0.95 -6.01
C ASP A 46 -10.40 0.79 -5.30
N VAL A 47 -10.36 0.65 -3.97
CA VAL A 47 -11.57 0.41 -3.16
C VAL A 47 -12.51 1.61 -3.27
N GLY A 48 -12.01 2.85 -3.29
CA GLY A 48 -12.86 4.02 -3.44
C GLY A 48 -13.54 4.09 -4.80
N ALA A 49 -12.86 3.74 -5.89
CA ALA A 49 -13.47 3.64 -7.21
C ALA A 49 -14.51 2.50 -7.28
N ILE A 50 -14.22 1.34 -6.69
CA ILE A 50 -15.17 0.21 -6.59
C ILE A 50 -16.42 0.63 -5.83
N MET A 51 -16.26 1.31 -4.70
CA MET A 51 -17.37 1.79 -3.89
C MET A 51 -18.18 2.84 -4.65
N GLN A 52 -17.55 3.74 -5.42
CA GLN A 52 -18.28 4.66 -6.29
C GLN A 52 -19.08 3.96 -7.38
N ALA A 53 -18.55 2.86 -7.94
CA ALA A 53 -19.21 2.05 -8.95
C ALA A 53 -20.25 1.07 -8.38
N THR A 54 -20.36 0.92 -7.05
CA THR A 54 -21.26 -0.02 -6.38
C THR A 54 -22.29 0.72 -5.51
N PRO A 55 -23.45 1.11 -6.06
CA PRO A 55 -24.46 1.90 -5.34
C PRO A 55 -24.90 1.26 -4.02
N HIS A 56 -25.13 -0.05 -4.02
CA HIS A 56 -25.55 -0.80 -2.84
C HIS A 56 -24.56 -0.71 -1.67
N ALA A 57 -23.25 -0.78 -1.97
CA ALA A 57 -22.24 -0.70 -0.92
C ALA A 57 -22.12 0.73 -0.34
N ARG A 58 -22.36 1.77 -1.16
CA ARG A 58 -22.45 3.16 -0.67
C ARG A 58 -23.66 3.36 0.23
N GLU A 59 -24.80 2.80 -0.12
CA GLU A 59 -26.01 2.85 0.71
C GLU A 59 -25.75 2.24 2.08
N VAL A 60 -25.06 1.09 2.14
CA VAL A 60 -24.71 0.47 3.42
C VAL A 60 -23.79 1.34 4.28
N LEU A 61 -22.80 2.00 3.68
CA LEU A 61 -21.94 2.94 4.42
C LEU A 61 -22.66 4.24 4.81
N ALA A 62 -23.72 4.63 4.09
CA ALA A 62 -24.52 5.81 4.39
C ALA A 62 -25.61 5.55 5.45
N MET A 63 -25.90 4.29 5.79
CA MET A 63 -26.84 3.94 6.85
C MET A 63 -26.28 4.38 8.21
N ARG A 64 -27.02 5.24 8.91
CA ARG A 64 -26.65 5.76 10.24
C ARG A 64 -26.47 4.68 11.31
N ASP A 65 -27.20 3.57 11.18
CA ASP A 65 -27.19 2.47 12.15
C ASP A 65 -26.39 1.25 11.67
N ALA A 66 -25.58 1.41 10.62
CA ALA A 66 -24.72 0.32 10.17
C ALA A 66 -23.66 0.03 11.24
N THR A 67 -23.60 -1.23 11.66
CA THR A 67 -22.54 -1.73 12.54
C THR A 67 -21.21 -1.81 11.78
N GLU A 68 -20.08 -1.75 12.49
CA GLU A 68 -18.75 -1.94 11.89
C GLU A 68 -18.67 -3.27 11.12
N ALA A 69 -19.27 -4.33 11.64
CA ALA A 69 -19.33 -5.63 10.97
C ALA A 69 -20.10 -5.55 9.64
N GLN A 70 -21.21 -4.82 9.57
CA GLN A 70 -21.97 -4.61 8.33
C GLN A 70 -21.18 -3.78 7.31
N MET A 71 -20.51 -2.72 7.75
CA MET A 71 -19.64 -1.91 6.88
C MET A 71 -18.49 -2.76 6.32
N HIS A 72 -17.84 -3.55 7.18
CA HIS A 72 -16.75 -4.44 6.81
C HIS A 72 -17.20 -5.49 5.79
N MET A 73 -18.36 -6.12 6.02
CA MET A 73 -18.92 -7.09 5.07
C MET A 73 -19.28 -6.45 3.74
N ALA A 74 -19.90 -5.26 3.74
CA ALA A 74 -20.26 -4.58 2.49
C ALA A 74 -19.04 -4.24 1.64
N VAL A 75 -17.98 -3.70 2.25
CA VAL A 75 -16.74 -3.38 1.56
C VAL A 75 -16.05 -4.67 1.08
N ARG A 76 -15.98 -5.71 1.91
CA ARG A 76 -15.42 -7.01 1.54
C ARG A 76 -16.14 -7.64 0.34
N THR A 77 -17.48 -7.61 0.33
CA THR A 77 -18.27 -8.10 -0.80
C THR A 77 -18.02 -7.28 -2.06
N ALA A 78 -17.95 -5.96 -1.96
CA ALA A 78 -17.65 -5.09 -3.11
C ALA A 78 -16.26 -5.41 -3.71
N ILE A 79 -15.24 -5.60 -2.85
CA ILE A 79 -13.89 -5.98 -3.29
C ILE A 79 -13.91 -7.34 -4.00
N LEU A 80 -14.59 -8.35 -3.45
CA LEU A 80 -14.66 -9.70 -4.06
C LEU A 80 -15.32 -9.71 -5.44
N LEU A 81 -16.30 -8.82 -5.67
CA LEU A 81 -16.99 -8.70 -6.96
C LEU A 81 -16.23 -7.83 -7.98
N ALA A 82 -15.22 -7.08 -7.54
CA ALA A 82 -14.48 -6.19 -8.40
C ALA A 82 -13.55 -6.92 -9.37
N ALA A 83 -13.30 -6.30 -10.52
CA ALA A 83 -12.29 -6.75 -11.46
C ALA A 83 -10.88 -6.39 -10.94
N PRO A 84 -9.91 -7.32 -10.96
CA PRO A 84 -8.55 -7.04 -10.52
C PRO A 84 -7.82 -6.12 -11.50
N ILE A 85 -7.10 -5.13 -10.98
CA ILE A 85 -6.18 -4.33 -11.79
C ILE A 85 -4.84 -5.06 -11.80
N ARG A 86 -4.42 -5.53 -12.98
CA ARG A 86 -3.12 -6.18 -13.16
C ARG A 86 -2.04 -5.12 -13.22
N THR A 87 -1.15 -5.11 -12.23
CA THR A 87 0.03 -4.24 -12.25
C THR A 87 1.21 -5.06 -12.76
N VAL A 88 1.75 -4.68 -13.91
CA VAL A 88 2.85 -5.40 -14.58
C VAL A 88 4.23 -5.19 -13.93
N ASP A 89 4.32 -4.48 -12.79
CA ASP A 89 5.61 -3.96 -12.30
C ASP A 89 5.85 -4.04 -10.78
N ALA A 90 5.23 -4.97 -10.06
CA ALA A 90 5.50 -5.12 -8.62
C ALA A 90 6.77 -5.96 -8.32
N VAL A 91 7.84 -5.87 -9.09
CA VAL A 91 9.15 -6.47 -8.74
C VAL A 91 10.10 -5.35 -8.31
N ALA A 92 9.88 -4.82 -7.11
CA ALA A 92 10.93 -4.19 -6.30
C ALA A 92 10.41 -3.96 -4.89
N VAL A 93 11.26 -4.22 -3.90
CA VAL A 93 11.05 -3.98 -2.46
C VAL A 93 10.25 -5.06 -1.75
N GLN A 94 10.89 -6.21 -1.51
CA GLN A 94 11.13 -6.73 -0.15
C GLN A 94 12.42 -7.59 -0.15
N ASP A 95 13.56 -6.94 -0.36
CA ASP A 95 14.83 -7.42 0.21
C ASP A 95 15.43 -6.27 1.00
N GLY A 96 15.28 -6.37 2.32
CA GLY A 96 15.78 -5.41 3.28
C GLY A 96 15.90 -6.13 4.62
N PRO A 97 17.06 -6.68 4.96
CA PRO A 97 17.21 -7.43 6.20
C PRO A 97 17.07 -6.50 7.39
N ALA A 98 16.31 -6.99 8.37
CA ALA A 98 16.39 -6.71 9.80
C ALA A 98 17.28 -5.52 10.18
N SER A 99 16.65 -4.45 10.68
CA SER A 99 17.32 -3.45 11.52
C SER A 99 17.83 -4.11 12.80
N ALA A 100 19.01 -4.74 12.69
CA ALA A 100 19.83 -5.19 13.80
C ALA A 100 20.92 -4.15 14.05
N THR A 101 20.74 -3.39 15.12
CA THR A 101 21.75 -3.14 16.16
C THR A 101 23.22 -3.10 15.72
N GLY A 102 23.86 -1.93 15.83
CA GLY A 102 25.33 -1.95 15.98
C GLY A 102 26.08 -0.66 15.71
N ARG A 103 26.33 0.10 16.78
CA ARG A 103 27.52 0.92 17.04
C ARG A 103 28.68 0.70 16.05
N ARG A 104 29.25 1.80 15.55
CA ARG A 104 30.58 2.32 15.96
C ARG A 104 30.95 3.53 15.10
N HIS A 105 30.73 4.73 15.64
CA HIS A 105 31.48 5.91 15.24
C HIS A 105 32.95 5.69 15.64
N ARG A 106 33.80 5.36 14.67
CA ARG A 106 35.25 5.57 14.75
C ARG A 106 35.65 6.50 13.62
N SER A 107 35.47 7.80 13.84
CA SER A 107 36.14 8.82 13.03
C SER A 107 37.55 8.99 13.56
N ARG A 108 38.47 8.41 12.80
CA ARG A 108 39.91 8.37 13.01
C ARG A 108 40.51 9.74 12.69
N ARG A 109 41.31 10.28 13.60
CA ARG A 109 42.19 11.43 13.39
C ARG A 109 43.16 11.19 12.22
N VAL A 110 43.32 12.19 11.35
CA VAL A 110 44.57 12.51 10.62
C VAL A 110 44.59 14.05 10.46
N ARG A 111 45.26 14.81 11.36
CA ARG A 111 46.61 15.39 11.21
C ARG A 111 46.83 16.08 9.85
N ARG A 112 46.75 17.42 9.80
CA ARG A 112 47.85 18.43 9.92
C ARG A 112 48.71 18.58 8.64
N ALA A 113 48.61 19.75 8.03
CA ALA A 113 49.62 20.58 7.32
C ALA A 113 48.81 21.51 6.41
N GLY A 114 48.89 22.84 6.39
CA GLY A 114 49.96 23.80 6.61
C GLY A 114 49.66 24.98 5.65
N PRO A 115 50.10 26.21 5.92
CA PRO A 115 49.49 27.46 5.42
C PRO A 115 50.19 28.02 4.17
N ASP A 116 49.49 28.85 3.39
CA ASP A 116 50.04 29.97 2.59
C ASP A 116 48.86 30.77 1.98
N GLU A 117 48.63 32.02 2.39
CA GLU A 117 49.01 33.24 1.64
C GLU A 117 48.21 33.39 0.33
N THR A 118 47.30 34.36 0.20
CA THR A 118 47.69 35.66 -0.37
C THR A 118 46.60 36.74 -0.19
N ILE A 119 47.12 37.94 0.04
CA ILE A 119 46.50 39.27 0.07
C ILE A 119 46.00 39.65 -1.34
N VAL A 120 44.85 40.35 -1.45
CA VAL A 120 44.57 41.57 -2.26
C VAL A 120 43.08 41.94 -2.11
N HIS A 121 42.71 43.06 -1.47
CA HIS A 121 42.60 44.46 -1.97
C HIS A 121 41.24 44.84 -2.60
N GLU A 122 40.91 46.13 -2.45
CA GLU A 122 39.78 46.92 -2.97
C GLU A 122 38.46 46.90 -2.17
N LYS A 123 37.83 48.04 -1.85
CA LYS A 123 38.11 49.47 -2.12
C LYS A 123 37.34 50.32 -1.10
#